data_AF-A0A212RC28-F1
#
_entry.id   AF-A0A212RC28-F1
#
_cell.length_a   1.000
_cell.length_b   1.000
_cell.length_c   1.000
_cell.angle_alpha   90.00
_cell.angle_beta   90.00
_cell.angle_gamma   90.00
#
_symmetry.space_group_name_H-M   'P 1'
#
loop_
_entity.id
_entity.type
_entity.pdbx_description
1 polymer ?
#
loop_
_entity_poly.entity_id
_entity_poly.type
_entity_poly.pdbx_seq_one_letter_code
_entity_poly.pdbx_strand_id
1 'polypeptide(L)'
;MNRGLSLPATVMAWFALVMITGDLAWVWPAKAEPQNIGVLAADLDAYVDEGRYFSDIVEAVSGAQAKVAQRLRHKRSNERLAIVLDVDETALSNLSEIQANGYAYFEELPCPITRGVPSSPCGFAAWAQSGAAPAIEATLDLYRFARDQGVAVFFVSNRAETLRDATSRNLRSAGFDRWDGLVLEPAAANFESAADFKSAERKTIEAKGYTIILTMGDQWSDLLGGAAEAWVKLPNPFYYIP
;
A
#
# COMPACT_ATOMS: atom_id res chain seq x y z
N MET A 1 2.61 -31.75 70.90
CA MET A 1 3.75 -30.81 71.04
C MET A 1 4.05 -30.24 69.67
N ASN A 2 4.06 -28.90 69.57
CA ASN A 2 4.52 -27.99 68.50
C ASN A 2 4.69 -28.54 67.07
N ARG A 3 3.88 -28.11 66.08
CA ARG A 3 4.01 -26.85 65.29
C ARG A 3 5.42 -26.61 64.75
N GLY A 4 5.68 -27.12 63.54
CA GLY A 4 6.72 -26.65 62.62
C GLY A 4 6.15 -25.56 61.71
N LEU A 5 6.85 -24.43 61.66
CA LEU A 5 6.46 -23.17 61.03
C LEU A 5 6.42 -23.25 59.49
N SER A 6 5.38 -22.64 58.93
CA SER A 6 5.39 -21.99 57.62
C SER A 6 5.95 -20.56 57.77
N LEU A 7 6.79 -20.11 56.83
CA LEU A 7 7.31 -18.74 56.78
C LEU A 7 6.40 -17.85 55.88
N PRO A 8 6.18 -16.56 56.23
CA PRO A 8 5.25 -15.68 55.53
C PRO A 8 5.93 -14.74 54.51
N ALA A 9 5.07 -14.12 53.70
CA ALA A 9 5.35 -13.11 52.68
C ALA A 9 5.92 -11.79 53.22
N THR A 10 6.73 -11.11 52.39
CA THR A 10 6.72 -9.67 52.01
C THR A 10 8.14 -9.17 51.70
N VAL A 11 8.34 -8.64 50.49
CA VAL A 11 9.51 -7.79 50.19
C VAL A 11 8.99 -6.36 50.04
N MET A 12 9.41 -5.53 50.99
CA MET A 12 9.25 -4.08 51.02
C MET A 12 9.99 -3.43 49.84
N ALA A 13 9.28 -2.66 49.02
CA ALA A 13 9.89 -1.60 48.22
C ALA A 13 9.66 -0.28 48.95
N TRP A 14 10.77 0.36 49.34
CA TRP A 14 10.81 1.63 50.04
C TRP A 14 10.41 2.77 49.09
N PHE A 15 9.36 3.52 49.44
CA PHE A 15 9.08 4.82 48.85
C PHE A 15 10.05 5.85 49.41
N ALA A 16 10.87 6.45 48.55
CA ALA A 16 11.58 7.69 48.88
C ALA A 16 10.57 8.85 48.87
N LEU A 17 10.35 9.42 50.06
CA LEU A 17 9.48 10.56 50.30
C LEU A 17 10.16 11.83 49.77
N VAL A 18 9.71 12.38 48.65
CA VAL A 18 10.00 13.76 48.26
C VAL A 18 8.93 14.65 48.88
N MET A 19 9.27 15.35 49.96
CA MET A 19 8.43 16.40 50.55
C MET A 19 8.55 17.66 49.67
N ILE A 20 7.66 17.82 48.70
CA ILE A 20 7.50 19.08 47.98
C ILE A 20 6.51 19.93 48.78
N THR A 21 7.01 20.96 49.47
CA THR A 21 6.20 22.11 49.86
C THR A 21 5.97 22.96 48.62
N GLY A 22 4.89 22.69 47.91
CA GLY A 22 4.50 23.41 46.69
C GLY A 22 3.17 22.84 46.22
N ASP A 23 2.27 23.74 45.83
CA ASP A 23 0.87 23.49 45.46
C ASP A 23 0.61 22.08 44.90
N LEU A 24 -0.31 21.35 45.54
CA LEU A 24 -0.88 20.12 45.01
C LEU A 24 -1.56 20.45 43.68
N ALA A 25 -0.83 20.37 42.59
CA ALA A 25 -1.38 20.46 41.25
C ALA A 25 -2.32 19.27 41.06
N TRP A 26 -3.62 19.54 41.03
CA TRP A 26 -4.63 18.56 40.68
C TRP A 26 -4.49 18.24 39.19
N VAL A 27 -3.79 17.16 38.87
CA VAL A 27 -3.79 16.61 37.52
C VAL A 27 -5.08 15.81 37.37
N TRP A 28 -6.07 16.37 36.68
CA TRP A 28 -7.20 15.59 36.18
C TRP A 28 -6.70 14.79 34.96
N PRO A 29 -6.66 13.45 35.02
CA PRO A 29 -6.28 12.67 33.85
C PRO A 29 -7.31 12.89 32.74
N ALA A 30 -6.84 13.17 31.52
CA ALA A 30 -7.68 13.12 30.35
C ALA A 30 -8.26 11.70 30.18
N LYS A 31 -9.43 11.59 29.54
CA LYS A 31 -9.94 10.29 29.09
C LYS A 31 -8.99 9.73 28.03
N ALA A 32 -9.03 8.42 27.79
CA ALA A 32 -8.25 7.82 26.71
C ALA A 32 -8.57 8.50 25.37
N GLU A 33 -7.55 9.06 24.74
CA GLU A 33 -7.64 9.70 23.43
C GLU A 33 -7.23 8.70 22.33
N PRO A 34 -7.70 8.89 21.09
CA PRO A 34 -7.09 8.23 19.94
C PRO A 34 -5.58 8.53 19.87
N GLN A 35 -4.85 7.70 19.12
CA GLN A 35 -3.42 7.95 18.89
C GLN A 35 -3.20 9.34 18.29
N ASN A 36 -2.22 10.06 18.82
CA ASN A 36 -1.86 11.38 18.33
C ASN A 36 -1.30 11.27 16.90
N ILE A 37 -1.85 12.07 15.97
CA ILE A 37 -1.45 12.00 14.55
C ILE A 37 0.03 12.32 14.32
N GLY A 38 0.63 13.21 15.11
CA GLY A 38 2.06 13.51 15.01
C GLY A 38 2.94 12.34 15.46
N VAL A 39 2.50 11.58 16.47
CA VAL A 39 3.18 10.34 16.90
C VAL A 39 3.05 9.27 15.81
N LEU A 40 1.85 9.11 15.24
CA LEU A 40 1.65 8.18 14.13
C LEU A 40 2.47 8.53 12.91
N ALA A 41 2.51 9.81 12.52
CA ALA A 41 3.35 10.27 11.42
C ALA A 41 4.83 9.93 11.66
N ALA A 42 5.34 10.16 12.88
CA ALA A 42 6.71 9.80 13.23
C ALA A 42 6.96 8.28 13.18
N ASP A 43 5.99 7.46 13.60
CA ASP A 43 6.08 6.00 13.51
C ASP A 43 6.08 5.51 12.04
N LEU A 44 5.32 6.17 11.17
CA LEU A 44 5.28 5.91 9.73
C LEU A 44 6.60 6.29 9.04
N ASP A 45 7.17 7.45 9.39
CA ASP A 45 8.48 7.87 8.90
C ASP A 45 9.56 6.88 9.35
N ALA A 46 9.56 6.48 10.63
CA ALA A 46 10.48 5.47 11.14
C ALA A 46 10.34 4.12 10.40
N TYR A 47 9.11 3.68 10.11
CA TYR A 47 8.86 2.45 9.33
C TYR A 47 9.48 2.50 7.92
N VAL A 48 9.51 3.68 7.30
CA VAL A 48 10.14 3.91 6.00
C VAL A 48 11.67 4.03 6.13
N ASP A 49 12.15 4.90 7.02
CA ASP A 49 13.57 5.24 7.19
C ASP A 49 14.40 4.05 7.67
N GLU A 50 13.81 3.15 8.45
CA GLU A 50 14.42 1.88 8.87
C GLU A 50 14.45 0.83 7.76
N GLY A 51 13.86 1.12 6.58
CA GLY A 51 13.77 0.22 5.43
C GLY A 51 12.74 -0.90 5.58
N ARG A 52 11.98 -0.93 6.68
CA ARG A 52 10.98 -1.98 6.96
C ARG A 52 9.85 -1.97 5.92
N TYR A 53 9.37 -0.79 5.52
CA TYR A 53 8.34 -0.67 4.48
C TYR A 53 8.72 -1.38 3.17
N PHE A 54 9.90 -1.09 2.64
CA PHE A 54 10.36 -1.72 1.39
C PHE A 54 10.69 -3.21 1.58
N SER A 55 11.22 -3.61 2.74
CA SER A 55 11.44 -5.02 3.07
C SER A 55 10.14 -5.83 3.06
N ASP A 56 9.08 -5.30 3.66
CA ASP A 56 7.77 -5.95 3.71
C ASP A 56 7.13 -6.06 2.31
N ILE A 57 7.30 -5.04 1.45
CA ILE A 57 6.93 -5.11 0.04
C ILE A 57 7.70 -6.24 -0.66
N VAL A 58 9.02 -6.30 -0.50
CA VAL A 58 9.87 -7.32 -1.14
C VAL A 58 9.43 -8.72 -0.72
N GLU A 59 9.10 -8.94 0.56
CA GLU A 59 8.59 -10.22 1.06
C GLU A 59 7.27 -10.60 0.39
N ALA A 60 6.30 -9.68 0.37
CA ALA A 60 4.99 -9.93 -0.25
C ALA A 60 5.11 -10.21 -1.76
N VAL A 61 5.91 -9.43 -2.48
CA VAL A 61 6.12 -9.60 -3.93
C VAL A 61 6.91 -10.88 -4.24
N SER A 62 7.86 -11.28 -3.39
CA SER A 62 8.56 -12.58 -3.53
C SER A 62 7.58 -13.74 -3.42
N GLY A 63 6.62 -13.66 -2.49
CA GLY A 63 5.51 -14.61 -2.38
C GLY A 63 4.64 -14.64 -3.63
N ALA A 64 4.33 -13.46 -4.20
CA ALA A 64 3.57 -13.31 -5.44
C ALA A 64 4.28 -13.97 -6.63
N GLN A 65 5.57 -13.71 -6.80
CA GLN A 65 6.39 -14.30 -7.86
C GLN A 65 6.47 -15.83 -7.74
N ALA A 66 6.61 -16.35 -6.52
CA ALA A 66 6.60 -17.79 -6.27
C ALA A 66 5.25 -18.43 -6.64
N LYS A 67 4.12 -17.75 -6.41
CA LYS A 67 2.78 -18.20 -6.83
C LYS A 67 2.63 -18.21 -8.34
N VAL A 68 3.07 -17.16 -9.04
CA VAL A 68 3.07 -17.12 -10.51
C VAL A 68 3.94 -18.25 -11.08
N ALA A 69 5.16 -18.43 -10.56
CA ALA A 69 6.06 -19.51 -10.96
C ALA A 69 5.46 -20.90 -10.70
N GLN A 70 4.77 -21.08 -9.57
CA GLN A 70 4.05 -22.32 -9.27
C GLN A 70 2.96 -22.60 -10.30
N ARG A 71 2.15 -21.59 -10.62
CA ARG A 71 1.03 -21.75 -11.54
C ARG A 71 1.48 -22.03 -12.98
N LEU A 72 2.59 -21.44 -13.39
CA LEU A 72 3.20 -21.67 -14.70
C LEU A 72 3.59 -23.14 -14.94
N ARG A 73 4.00 -23.88 -13.91
CA ARG A 73 4.30 -25.33 -14.02
C ARG A 73 3.09 -26.18 -14.40
N HIS A 74 1.89 -25.66 -14.18
CA HIS A 74 0.62 -26.34 -14.48
C HIS A 74 -0.14 -25.66 -15.63
N LYS A 75 0.50 -24.75 -16.36
CA LYS A 75 -0.10 -24.03 -17.50
C LYS A 75 -0.49 -25.03 -18.60
N ARG A 76 -1.73 -24.95 -19.07
CA ARG A 76 -2.20 -25.72 -20.23
C ARG A 76 -1.82 -25.00 -21.52
N SER A 77 -1.66 -25.74 -22.62
CA SER A 77 -1.18 -25.19 -23.91
C SER A 77 -2.00 -24.01 -24.46
N ASN A 78 -3.32 -24.03 -24.25
CA ASN A 78 -4.23 -23.00 -24.75
C ASN A 78 -4.59 -21.93 -23.70
N GLU A 79 -3.93 -21.95 -22.55
CA GLU A 79 -4.28 -21.08 -21.44
C GLU A 79 -3.57 -19.73 -21.53
N ARG A 80 -4.35 -18.65 -21.46
CA ARG A 80 -3.85 -17.28 -21.46
C ARG A 80 -3.81 -16.78 -20.03
N LEU A 81 -2.65 -16.91 -19.39
CA LEU A 81 -2.47 -16.45 -18.01
C LEU A 81 -2.30 -14.94 -17.97
N ALA A 82 -2.84 -14.31 -16.94
CA ALA A 82 -2.69 -12.90 -16.66
C ALA A 82 -2.40 -12.63 -15.18
N ILE A 83 -1.65 -11.56 -14.91
CA ILE A 83 -1.64 -10.91 -13.60
C ILE A 83 -2.33 -9.54 -13.70
N VAL A 84 -2.95 -9.13 -12.59
CA VAL A 84 -3.55 -7.80 -12.42
C VAL A 84 -2.79 -7.07 -11.32
N LEU A 85 -2.33 -5.86 -11.62
CA LEU A 85 -1.58 -5.01 -10.71
C LEU A 85 -2.34 -3.69 -10.51
N ASP A 86 -2.46 -3.22 -9.28
CA ASP A 86 -2.76 -1.81 -9.03
C ASP A 86 -1.57 -0.91 -9.43
N VAL A 87 -1.79 0.41 -9.51
CA VAL A 87 -0.77 1.40 -9.87
C VAL A 87 -0.18 2.08 -8.63
N ASP A 88 -1.00 2.70 -7.78
CA ASP A 88 -0.53 3.60 -6.71
C ASP A 88 -0.16 2.79 -5.47
N GLU A 89 1.02 3.05 -4.89
CA GLU A 89 1.61 2.24 -3.80
C GLU A 89 1.75 0.73 -4.12
N THR A 90 1.61 0.36 -5.40
CA THR A 90 1.76 -1.00 -5.91
C THR A 90 2.81 -1.11 -7.01
N ALA A 91 2.61 -0.40 -8.13
CA ALA A 91 3.58 -0.36 -9.23
C ALA A 91 4.45 0.91 -9.17
N LEU A 92 3.83 2.04 -8.83
CA LEU A 92 4.45 3.35 -8.68
C LEU A 92 4.36 3.78 -7.21
N SER A 93 5.43 4.37 -6.69
CA SER A 93 5.45 4.92 -5.34
C SER A 93 5.15 6.41 -5.35
N ASN A 94 4.12 6.83 -4.63
CA ASN A 94 3.79 8.22 -4.35
C ASN A 94 4.36 8.68 -2.99
N LEU A 95 5.19 7.86 -2.35
CA LEU A 95 5.72 8.07 -1.00
C LEU A 95 6.29 9.49 -0.77
N SER A 96 7.02 10.06 -1.74
CA SER A 96 7.56 11.41 -1.61
C SER A 96 6.48 12.49 -1.57
N GLU A 97 5.37 12.29 -2.26
CA GLU A 97 4.20 13.18 -2.20
C GLU A 97 3.44 13.00 -0.88
N ILE A 98 3.23 11.75 -0.48
CA ILE A 98 2.61 11.40 0.81
C ILE A 98 3.37 12.04 1.98
N GLN A 99 4.70 11.93 2.00
CA GLN A 99 5.55 12.51 3.05
C GLN A 99 5.57 14.05 2.99
N ALA A 100 5.61 14.65 1.79
CA ALA A 100 5.55 16.11 1.63
C ALA A 100 4.23 16.71 2.14
N ASN A 101 3.16 15.92 2.14
CA ASN A 101 1.85 16.27 2.67
C ASN A 101 1.68 15.94 4.16
N GLY A 102 2.66 15.33 4.81
CA GLY A 102 2.54 14.87 6.20
C GLY A 102 1.42 13.84 6.36
N TYR A 103 1.26 12.94 5.38
CA TYR A 103 0.23 11.90 5.32
C TYR A 103 -1.22 12.40 5.21
N ALA A 104 -1.42 13.70 4.97
CA ALA A 104 -2.72 14.23 4.59
C ALA A 104 -2.95 14.02 3.08
N TYR A 105 -4.22 13.92 2.67
CA TYR A 105 -4.59 13.81 1.27
C TYR A 105 -5.13 15.14 0.74
N PHE A 106 -4.57 15.58 -0.39
CA PHE A 106 -5.07 16.74 -1.12
C PHE A 106 -5.25 16.34 -2.59
N GLU A 107 -6.49 16.29 -3.06
CA GLU A 107 -6.76 16.02 -4.49
C GLU A 107 -6.23 17.18 -5.35
N GLU A 108 -6.71 18.39 -5.05
CA GLU A 108 -6.53 19.58 -5.87
C GLU A 108 -5.65 20.62 -5.15
N LEU A 109 -4.35 20.55 -5.41
CA LEU A 109 -3.35 21.57 -5.05
C LEU A 109 -2.26 21.63 -6.12
N PRO A 110 -1.58 22.78 -6.31
CA PRO A 110 -0.33 22.82 -7.05
C PRO A 110 0.67 21.84 -6.46
N CYS A 111 1.50 21.24 -7.30
CA CYS A 111 2.61 20.40 -6.84
C CYS A 111 3.94 20.96 -7.37
N PRO A 112 4.61 21.83 -6.58
CA PRO A 112 5.96 22.29 -6.92
C PRO A 112 6.95 21.13 -6.82
N ILE A 113 7.50 20.69 -7.95
CA ILE A 113 8.45 19.57 -8.04
C ILE A 113 9.84 20.11 -8.35
N THR A 114 10.81 19.74 -7.52
CA THR A 114 12.23 20.06 -7.72
C THR A 114 13.02 18.76 -7.76
N ARG A 115 13.72 18.49 -8.88
CA ARG A 115 14.50 17.25 -9.09
C ARG A 115 13.69 15.95 -8.88
N GLY A 116 12.43 15.95 -9.28
CA GLY A 116 11.57 14.76 -9.25
C GLY A 116 10.86 14.50 -7.92
N VAL A 117 11.03 15.36 -6.91
CA VAL A 117 10.32 15.27 -5.63
C VAL A 117 9.59 16.57 -5.29
N PRO A 118 8.47 16.52 -4.55
CA PRO A 118 7.77 17.73 -4.10
C PRO A 118 8.62 18.57 -3.13
N SER A 119 8.55 19.90 -3.26
CA SER A 119 9.24 20.84 -2.36
C SER A 119 8.33 21.52 -1.31
N SER A 120 7.03 21.20 -1.36
CA SER A 120 5.98 21.68 -0.46
C SER A 120 4.78 20.72 -0.55
N PRO A 121 3.71 20.90 0.25
CA PRO A 121 2.47 20.17 0.03
C PRO A 121 2.04 20.23 -1.44
N CYS A 122 1.50 19.11 -1.92
CA CYS A 122 1.38 18.76 -3.32
C CYS A 122 0.04 18.05 -3.53
N GLY A 123 -0.72 18.46 -4.54
CA GLY A 123 -1.98 17.80 -4.88
C GLY A 123 -1.76 16.53 -5.67
N PHE A 124 -2.51 15.47 -5.36
CA PHE A 124 -2.41 14.17 -6.02
C PHE A 124 -2.64 14.27 -7.53
N ALA A 125 -3.62 15.04 -7.99
CA ALA A 125 -3.87 15.20 -9.42
C ALA A 125 -2.67 15.84 -10.15
N ALA A 126 -2.06 16.86 -9.55
CA ALA A 126 -0.86 17.52 -10.08
C ALA A 126 0.38 16.61 -10.02
N TRP A 127 0.54 15.83 -8.95
CA TRP A 127 1.59 14.82 -8.81
C TRP A 127 1.49 13.74 -9.88
N ALA A 128 0.33 13.11 -10.00
CA ALA A 128 0.06 12.07 -10.99
C ALA A 128 0.25 12.61 -12.43
N GLN A 129 -0.19 13.85 -12.69
CA GLN A 129 -0.01 14.51 -13.98
C GLN A 129 1.47 14.74 -14.33
N SER A 130 2.33 14.97 -13.34
CA SER A 130 3.77 15.18 -13.54
C SER A 130 4.48 13.95 -14.09
N GLY A 131 3.98 12.76 -13.77
CA GLY A 131 4.58 11.48 -14.14
C GLY A 131 5.93 11.20 -13.48
N ALA A 132 6.18 11.77 -12.29
CA ALA A 132 7.46 11.68 -11.58
C ALA A 132 7.56 10.51 -10.58
N ALA A 133 6.48 9.76 -10.34
CA ALA A 133 6.48 8.69 -9.34
C ALA A 133 7.46 7.57 -9.73
N PRO A 134 8.43 7.18 -8.89
CA PRO A 134 9.34 6.09 -9.19
C PRO A 134 8.64 4.73 -9.17
N ALA A 135 9.28 3.70 -9.75
CA ALA A 135 8.82 2.33 -9.60
C ALA A 135 8.95 1.85 -8.15
N ILE A 136 8.04 0.97 -7.75
CA ILE A 136 8.32 0.02 -6.67
C ILE A 136 9.10 -1.14 -7.30
N GLU A 137 10.42 -1.15 -7.09
CA GLU A 137 11.36 -2.03 -7.80
C GLU A 137 11.00 -3.52 -7.70
N ALA A 138 10.56 -3.99 -6.53
CA ALA A 138 10.12 -5.37 -6.37
C ALA A 138 8.95 -5.73 -7.31
N THR A 139 7.96 -4.84 -7.43
CA THR A 139 6.82 -5.02 -8.34
C THR A 139 7.27 -4.95 -9.80
N LEU A 140 8.25 -4.10 -10.13
CA LEU A 140 8.85 -4.04 -11.46
C LEU A 140 9.55 -5.35 -11.83
N ASP A 141 10.22 -6.00 -10.90
CA ASP A 141 10.84 -7.31 -11.09
C ASP A 141 9.80 -8.42 -11.32
N LEU A 142 8.70 -8.42 -10.55
CA LEU A 142 7.56 -9.33 -10.80
C LEU A 142 6.96 -9.10 -12.18
N TYR A 143 6.78 -7.84 -12.59
CA TYR A 143 6.29 -7.46 -13.91
C TYR A 143 7.20 -8.05 -15.00
N ARG A 144 8.52 -7.80 -14.92
CA ARG A 144 9.50 -8.31 -15.88
C ARG A 144 9.45 -9.83 -15.95
N PHE A 145 9.46 -10.50 -14.80
CA PHE A 145 9.34 -11.96 -14.72
C PHE A 145 8.06 -12.46 -15.41
N ALA A 146 6.89 -11.88 -15.12
CA ALA A 146 5.63 -12.28 -15.73
C ALA A 146 5.67 -12.12 -17.25
N ARG A 147 6.16 -10.98 -17.75
CA ARG A 147 6.30 -10.71 -19.19
C ARG A 147 7.25 -11.70 -19.87
N ASP A 148 8.38 -12.00 -19.26
CA ASP A 148 9.37 -12.95 -19.79
C ASP A 148 8.82 -14.39 -19.86
N GLN A 149 7.87 -14.72 -18.99
CA GLN A 149 7.16 -16.01 -19.02
C GLN A 149 5.92 -16.01 -19.94
N GLY A 150 5.69 -14.93 -20.69
CA GLY A 150 4.53 -14.78 -21.57
C GLY A 150 3.19 -14.73 -20.81
N VAL A 151 3.22 -14.23 -19.57
CA VAL A 151 2.02 -13.91 -18.79
C VAL A 151 1.60 -12.49 -19.13
N ALA A 152 0.30 -12.30 -19.42
CA ALA A 152 -0.25 -10.98 -19.69
C ALA A 152 -0.25 -10.14 -18.41
N VAL A 153 -0.05 -8.83 -18.54
CA VAL A 153 -0.08 -7.90 -17.42
C VAL A 153 -1.15 -6.85 -17.68
N PHE A 154 -2.08 -6.71 -16.73
CA PHE A 154 -3.09 -5.67 -16.71
C PHE A 154 -2.87 -4.76 -15.52
N PHE A 155 -2.94 -3.45 -15.76
CA PHE A 155 -3.06 -2.45 -14.69
C PHE A 155 -4.51 -2.06 -14.52
N VAL A 156 -5.00 -2.05 -13.28
CA VAL A 156 -6.35 -1.58 -12.93
C VAL A 156 -6.22 -0.62 -11.75
N SER A 157 -6.55 0.65 -11.94
CA SER A 157 -6.31 1.72 -10.96
C SER A 157 -7.51 2.65 -10.82
N ASN A 158 -7.67 3.23 -9.63
CA ASN A 158 -8.66 4.27 -9.35
C ASN A 158 -8.22 5.68 -9.77
N ARG A 159 -7.04 5.85 -10.39
CA ARG A 159 -6.72 7.13 -11.05
C ARG A 159 -7.81 7.45 -12.07
N ALA A 160 -8.21 8.71 -12.12
CA ALA A 160 -9.17 9.17 -13.11
C ALA A 160 -8.67 8.93 -14.53
N GLU A 161 -9.59 8.58 -15.45
CA GLU A 161 -9.31 8.36 -16.87
C GLU A 161 -8.63 9.57 -17.53
N THR A 162 -8.89 10.79 -17.03
CA THR A 162 -8.23 12.03 -17.48
C THR A 162 -6.72 12.01 -17.30
N LEU A 163 -6.19 11.18 -16.38
CA LEU A 163 -4.76 11.00 -16.12
C LEU A 163 -4.12 9.91 -16.98
N ARG A 164 -4.85 9.28 -17.92
CA ARG A 164 -4.36 8.14 -18.72
C ARG A 164 -3.00 8.39 -19.36
N ASP A 165 -2.83 9.52 -20.01
CA ASP A 165 -1.59 9.84 -20.71
C ASP A 165 -0.43 10.05 -19.75
N ALA A 166 -0.67 10.71 -18.62
CA ALA A 166 0.33 10.92 -17.58
C ALA A 166 0.74 9.60 -16.91
N THR A 167 -0.23 8.79 -16.50
CA THR A 167 -0.01 7.46 -15.92
C THR A 167 0.74 6.55 -16.89
N SER A 168 0.37 6.54 -18.17
CA SER A 168 1.07 5.74 -19.19
C SER A 168 2.52 6.18 -19.39
N ARG A 169 2.79 7.50 -19.41
CA ARG A 169 4.16 8.03 -19.49
C ARG A 169 4.96 7.69 -18.23
N ASN A 170 4.34 7.77 -17.06
CA ASN A 170 4.98 7.47 -15.79
C ASN A 170 5.37 6.00 -15.72
N LEU A 171 4.44 5.08 -16.00
CA LEU A 171 4.70 3.64 -16.02
C LEU A 171 5.87 3.29 -16.94
N ARG A 172 5.89 3.84 -18.18
CA ARG A 172 7.01 3.63 -19.12
C ARG A 172 8.33 4.16 -18.57
N SER A 173 8.33 5.35 -18.00
CA SER A 173 9.54 5.98 -17.45
C SER A 173 10.07 5.23 -16.23
N ALA A 174 9.18 4.60 -15.47
CA ALA A 174 9.47 3.72 -14.34
C ALA A 174 9.88 2.30 -14.76
N GLY A 175 9.91 1.98 -16.07
CA GLY A 175 10.37 0.70 -16.60
C GLY A 175 9.27 -0.31 -16.94
N PHE A 176 7.99 0.01 -16.69
CA PHE A 176 6.84 -0.76 -17.16
C PHE A 176 6.55 -0.38 -18.62
N ASP A 177 7.30 -0.96 -19.54
CA ASP A 177 7.34 -0.53 -20.95
C ASP A 177 6.17 -1.06 -21.82
N ARG A 178 5.48 -2.11 -21.38
CA ARG A 178 4.38 -2.78 -22.12
C ARG A 178 3.34 -3.36 -21.18
N TRP A 179 2.07 -3.35 -21.59
CA TRP A 179 0.98 -3.99 -20.84
C TRP A 179 -0.12 -4.42 -21.81
N ASP A 180 -0.92 -5.39 -21.40
CA ASP A 180 -2.05 -5.94 -22.17
C ASP A 180 -3.34 -5.15 -21.93
N GLY A 181 -3.39 -4.38 -20.85
CA GLY A 181 -4.42 -3.38 -20.61
C GLY A 181 -4.06 -2.42 -19.48
N LEU A 182 -4.52 -1.18 -19.60
CA LEU A 182 -4.50 -0.18 -18.55
C LEU A 182 -5.93 0.32 -18.38
N VAL A 183 -6.56 -0.03 -17.27
CA VAL A 183 -7.91 0.39 -16.92
C VAL A 183 -7.82 1.42 -15.80
N LEU A 184 -8.36 2.60 -16.08
CA LEU A 184 -8.46 3.71 -15.14
C LEU A 184 -9.93 4.01 -14.88
N GLU A 185 -10.23 4.72 -13.80
CA GLU A 185 -11.59 4.99 -13.38
C GLU A 185 -12.27 5.99 -14.34
N PRO A 186 -13.33 5.59 -15.06
CA PRO A 186 -14.00 6.48 -16.00
C PRO A 186 -14.78 7.57 -15.25
N ALA A 187 -14.84 8.79 -15.80
CA ALA A 187 -15.56 9.90 -15.18
C ALA A 187 -17.07 9.65 -14.96
N ALA A 188 -17.65 8.73 -15.73
CA ALA A 188 -19.05 8.31 -15.61
C ALA A 188 -19.23 7.00 -14.81
N ALA A 189 -18.19 6.56 -14.10
CA ALA A 189 -18.26 5.40 -13.20
C ALA A 189 -19.35 5.62 -12.15
N ASN A 190 -20.31 4.69 -12.10
CA ASN A 190 -21.33 4.62 -11.05
C ASN A 190 -21.17 3.29 -10.31
N PHE A 191 -19.99 3.07 -9.71
CA PHE A 191 -19.77 1.93 -8.82
C PHE A 191 -20.02 2.37 -7.38
N GLU A 192 -20.53 1.46 -6.55
CA GLU A 192 -20.76 1.74 -5.13
C GLU A 192 -19.45 1.89 -4.34
N SER A 193 -18.38 1.26 -4.83
CA SER A 193 -17.04 1.30 -4.23
C SER A 193 -15.93 1.07 -5.26
N ALA A 194 -14.69 1.37 -4.87
CA ALA A 194 -13.50 1.02 -5.63
C ALA A 194 -13.38 -0.50 -5.84
N ALA A 195 -13.78 -1.29 -4.84
CA ALA A 195 -13.77 -2.75 -4.92
C ALA A 195 -14.73 -3.26 -6.01
N ASP A 196 -15.92 -2.67 -6.14
CA ASP A 196 -16.90 -3.06 -7.15
C ASP A 196 -16.41 -2.75 -8.57
N PHE A 197 -15.81 -1.57 -8.76
CA PHE A 197 -15.15 -1.20 -10.01
C PHE A 197 -14.07 -2.21 -10.38
N LYS A 198 -13.07 -2.40 -9.50
CA LYS A 198 -11.91 -3.27 -9.78
C LYS A 198 -12.31 -4.73 -9.99
N SER A 199 -13.30 -5.22 -9.22
CA SER A 199 -13.87 -6.55 -9.40
C SER A 199 -14.55 -6.72 -10.77
N ALA A 200 -15.35 -5.75 -11.20
CA ALA A 200 -15.99 -5.77 -12.51
C ALA A 200 -14.94 -5.80 -13.64
N GLU A 201 -13.84 -5.04 -13.50
CA GLU A 201 -12.77 -5.02 -14.49
C GLU A 201 -11.98 -6.34 -14.55
N ARG A 202 -11.73 -7.00 -13.41
CA ARG A 202 -11.14 -8.35 -13.41
C ARG A 202 -12.04 -9.35 -14.13
N LYS A 203 -13.36 -9.30 -13.93
CA LYS A 203 -14.32 -10.15 -14.67
C LYS A 203 -14.31 -9.85 -16.18
N THR A 204 -14.15 -8.59 -16.57
CA THR A 204 -13.98 -8.19 -17.98
C THR A 204 -12.71 -8.78 -18.58
N ILE A 205 -11.61 -8.87 -17.82
CA ILE A 205 -10.37 -9.53 -18.24
C ILE A 205 -10.59 -11.04 -18.40
N GLU A 206 -11.27 -11.70 -17.45
CA GLU A 206 -11.63 -13.12 -17.58
C GLU A 206 -12.52 -13.38 -18.81
N ALA A 207 -13.50 -12.51 -19.07
CA ALA A 207 -14.38 -12.59 -20.24
C ALA A 207 -13.63 -12.44 -21.58
N LYS A 208 -12.45 -11.80 -21.58
CA LYS A 208 -11.52 -11.76 -22.73
C LYS A 208 -10.74 -13.07 -22.92
N GLY A 209 -11.00 -14.08 -22.09
CA GLY A 209 -10.40 -15.42 -22.17
C GLY A 209 -9.08 -15.55 -21.41
N TYR A 210 -8.80 -14.66 -20.46
CA TYR A 210 -7.64 -14.77 -19.57
C TYR A 210 -7.99 -15.52 -18.29
N THR A 211 -7.02 -16.26 -17.75
CA THR A 211 -7.06 -16.76 -16.38
C THR A 211 -6.19 -15.85 -15.53
N ILE A 212 -6.81 -15.10 -14.60
CA ILE A 212 -6.08 -14.22 -13.68
C ILE A 212 -5.47 -15.08 -12.58
N ILE A 213 -4.16 -15.30 -12.65
CA ILE A 213 -3.44 -16.15 -11.71
C ILE A 213 -2.95 -15.41 -10.46
N LEU A 214 -2.96 -14.09 -10.51
CA LEU A 214 -2.57 -13.21 -9.42
C LEU A 214 -3.25 -11.85 -9.61
N THR A 215 -3.83 -11.32 -8.53
CA THR A 215 -4.10 -9.90 -8.37
C THR A 215 -3.29 -9.35 -7.20
N MET A 216 -2.67 -8.20 -7.37
CA MET A 216 -1.81 -7.59 -6.36
C MET A 216 -2.08 -6.09 -6.25
N GLY A 217 -2.21 -5.61 -5.02
CA GLY A 217 -2.52 -4.22 -4.72
C GLY A 217 -2.27 -3.88 -3.26
N ASP A 218 -2.24 -2.60 -2.94
CA ASP A 218 -1.95 -2.07 -1.62
C ASP A 218 -3.23 -1.79 -0.80
N GLN A 219 -4.42 -1.92 -1.40
CA GLN A 219 -5.71 -1.79 -0.74
C GLN A 219 -6.49 -3.10 -0.78
N TRP A 220 -7.42 -3.27 0.15
CA TRP A 220 -8.33 -4.43 0.10
C TRP A 220 -9.28 -4.35 -1.11
N SER A 221 -9.63 -3.14 -1.55
CA SER A 221 -10.44 -2.90 -2.75
C SER A 221 -9.80 -3.45 -4.03
N ASP A 222 -8.47 -3.61 -4.08
CA ASP A 222 -7.76 -4.24 -5.20
C ASP A 222 -8.01 -5.75 -5.31
N LEU A 223 -8.40 -6.36 -4.19
CA LEU A 223 -8.38 -7.81 -4.02
C LEU A 223 -9.79 -8.39 -3.89
N LEU A 224 -10.68 -7.66 -3.23
CA LEU A 224 -12.05 -8.10 -2.94
C LEU A 224 -12.90 -8.22 -4.22
N GLY A 225 -13.90 -9.09 -4.19
CA GLY A 225 -14.86 -9.29 -5.29
C GLY A 225 -14.55 -10.46 -6.25
N GLY A 226 -13.46 -11.20 -6.02
CA GLY A 226 -13.13 -12.43 -6.76
C GLY A 226 -12.38 -12.20 -8.07
N ALA A 227 -12.48 -13.16 -9.00
CA ALA A 227 -11.84 -13.14 -10.33
C ALA A 227 -10.29 -13.11 -10.28
N ALA A 228 -9.71 -14.01 -9.47
CA ALA A 228 -8.28 -14.34 -9.46
C ALA A 228 -8.07 -15.71 -8.77
N GLU A 229 -6.94 -16.37 -9.02
CA GLU A 229 -6.53 -17.58 -8.30
C GLU A 229 -5.70 -17.29 -7.03
N ALA A 230 -5.08 -16.10 -6.95
CA ALA A 230 -4.29 -15.65 -5.82
C ALA A 230 -4.40 -14.13 -5.63
N TRP A 231 -4.32 -13.71 -4.37
CA TRP A 231 -4.42 -12.32 -3.94
C TRP A 231 -3.22 -11.98 -3.07
N VAL A 232 -2.54 -10.87 -3.37
CA VAL A 232 -1.41 -10.39 -2.58
C VAL A 232 -1.66 -8.94 -2.18
N LYS A 233 -1.75 -8.71 -0.86
CA LYS A 233 -1.89 -7.39 -0.26
C LYS A 233 -0.49 -6.84 0.05
N LEU A 234 -0.13 -5.72 -0.55
CA LEU A 234 1.06 -4.97 -0.17
C LEU A 234 0.78 -4.12 1.08
N PRO A 235 1.78 -3.81 1.91
CA PRO A 235 1.62 -2.85 2.98
C PRO A 235 1.34 -1.46 2.40
N ASN A 236 0.34 -0.78 2.94
CA ASN A 236 0.19 0.66 2.79
C ASN A 236 -0.51 1.20 4.03
N PRO A 237 0.26 1.71 5.01
CA PRO A 237 -0.30 2.31 6.21
C PRO A 237 -0.59 3.81 6.05
N PHE A 238 -0.34 4.40 4.87
CA PHE A 238 -0.36 5.84 4.66
C PHE A 238 -1.75 6.39 4.34
N TYR A 239 -2.59 5.60 3.68
CA TYR A 239 -3.97 5.96 3.38
C TYR A 239 -4.86 4.71 3.28
N TYR A 240 -6.17 4.94 3.27
CA TYR A 240 -7.18 3.90 3.16
C TYR A 240 -8.21 4.25 2.10
N ILE A 241 -8.45 3.32 1.18
CA ILE A 241 -9.55 3.40 0.21
C ILE A 241 -10.63 2.39 0.65
N PRO A 242 -11.84 2.86 1.00
CA PRO A 242 -12.92 1.99 1.46
C PRO A 242 -13.46 1.03 0.40
#